data_AF-A0A7K1G7N8-F1
#
_entry.id   AF-A0A7K1G7N8-F1
#
_cell.length_a   1.000
_cell.length_b   1.000
_cell.length_c   1.000
_cell.angle_alpha   90.00
_cell.angle_beta   90.00
_cell.angle_gamma   90.00
#
_symmetry.space_group_name_H-M   'P 1'
#
loop_
_entity.id
_entity.type
_entity.pdbx_description
1 polymer ?
#
loop_
_entity_poly.entity_id
_entity_poly.type
_entity_poly.pdbx_seq_one_letter_code
_entity_poly.pdbx_strand_id
1 'polypeptide(L)'
;MYLKLFFISVFSLAITSIYAQETMTVCPKNDYIKKHLDIITALRLYLNSPDLTNFERRLNSHQNPISSIDLNEDGIVDYLRVSEKIQDNIKTIIIQSELSMDVYEDVATINIDLKKIETNYISNSGIGSADIIVPFIIAFLDVLLFRK
;
A
#
# COMPACT_ATOMS: atom_id res chain seq x y z
N MET A 1 38.01 -27.92 26.01
CA MET A 1 38.32 -27.14 24.80
C MET A 1 37.27 -27.32 23.70
N TYR A 2 36.86 -28.56 23.39
CA TYR A 2 35.84 -28.87 22.38
C TYR A 2 34.42 -28.32 22.67
N LEU A 3 34.01 -28.23 23.94
CA LEU A 3 32.69 -27.71 24.31
C LEU A 3 32.52 -26.20 24.02
N LYS A 4 33.61 -25.42 24.10
CA LYS A 4 33.61 -23.97 23.77
C LYS A 4 33.52 -23.73 22.25
N LEU A 5 34.12 -24.61 21.45
CA LEU A 5 34.04 -24.56 19.99
C LEU A 5 32.63 -24.89 19.47
N PHE A 6 31.89 -25.75 20.17
CA PHE A 6 30.50 -26.09 19.84
C PHE A 6 29.53 -24.91 20.07
N PHE A 7 29.73 -24.10 21.12
CA PHE A 7 28.88 -22.93 21.38
C PHE A 7 29.06 -21.79 20.36
N ILE A 8 30.24 -21.68 19.74
CA ILE A 8 30.53 -20.63 18.75
C ILE A 8 29.91 -20.99 17.38
N SER A 9 29.86 -22.28 16.99
CA SER A 9 29.27 -22.67 15.70
C SER A 9 27.74 -22.55 15.68
N VAL A 10 27.07 -22.76 16.82
CA VAL A 10 25.60 -22.61 16.93
C VAL A 10 25.18 -21.14 16.90
N PHE A 11 26.03 -20.21 17.37
CA PHE A 11 25.74 -18.77 17.32
C PHE A 11 25.87 -18.16 15.91
N SER A 12 26.64 -18.79 15.02
CA SER A 12 26.82 -18.33 13.63
C SER A 12 25.64 -18.68 12.71
N LEU A 13 24.73 -19.59 13.11
CA LEU A 13 23.63 -20.05 12.26
C LEU A 13 22.35 -19.23 12.40
N ALA A 14 22.32 -18.22 13.28
CA ALA A 14 21.11 -17.50 13.66
C ALA A 14 20.88 -16.15 12.91
N ILE A 15 21.75 -15.75 11.97
CA ILE A 15 21.72 -14.37 11.44
C ILE A 15 21.18 -14.24 10.00
N THR A 16 20.77 -15.33 9.34
CA THR A 16 20.09 -15.20 8.03
C THR A 16 18.58 -15.02 8.19
N SER A 17 18.14 -13.96 8.89
CA SER A 17 16.80 -13.43 8.67
C SER A 17 16.83 -12.70 7.32
N ILE A 18 16.38 -13.40 6.28
CA ILE A 18 16.10 -12.83 4.96
C ILE A 18 15.12 -11.68 5.17
N TYR A 19 15.57 -10.46 4.89
CA TYR A 19 14.71 -9.29 4.89
C TYR A 19 13.71 -9.41 3.73
N ALA A 20 12.49 -9.87 4.03
CA ALA A 20 11.35 -9.59 3.16
C ALA A 20 11.03 -8.09 3.30
N GLN A 21 11.68 -7.25 2.49
CA GLN A 21 11.39 -5.82 2.48
C GLN A 21 10.11 -5.57 1.68
N GLU A 22 9.24 -4.76 2.26
CA GLU A 22 7.91 -4.43 1.75
C GLU A 22 7.98 -3.78 0.35
N THR A 23 7.18 -4.28 -0.58
CA THR A 23 7.05 -3.77 -1.96
C THR A 23 5.92 -2.77 -2.10
N MET A 24 4.87 -2.87 -1.27
CA MET A 24 3.70 -2.02 -1.31
C MET A 24 3.25 -1.62 0.10
N THR A 25 3.03 -0.33 0.31
CA THR A 25 2.46 0.20 1.55
C THR A 25 1.20 0.99 1.25
N VAL A 26 0.21 0.90 2.14
CA VAL A 26 -1.05 1.65 2.00
C VAL A 26 -1.29 2.52 3.21
N CYS A 27 -1.51 3.81 2.96
CA CYS A 27 -1.59 4.83 3.99
C CYS A 27 -2.96 5.53 3.92
N PRO A 28 -3.93 5.19 4.78
CA PRO A 28 -5.14 5.99 4.93
C PRO A 28 -4.79 7.34 5.58
N LYS A 29 -5.52 8.40 5.22
CA LYS A 29 -5.29 9.75 5.77
C LYS A 29 -5.55 9.85 7.27
N ASN A 30 -6.62 9.20 7.74
CA ASN A 30 -7.02 9.25 9.15
C ASN A 30 -7.86 8.01 9.53
N ASP A 31 -8.22 7.91 10.82
CA ASP A 31 -9.00 6.78 11.35
C ASP A 31 -10.43 6.70 10.80
N TYR A 32 -11.03 7.83 10.39
CA TYR A 32 -12.32 7.82 9.73
C TYR A 32 -12.21 7.12 8.37
N ILE A 33 -11.23 7.49 7.54
CA ILE A 33 -10.99 6.81 6.25
C ILE A 33 -10.78 5.31 6.47
N LYS A 34 -9.95 4.92 7.44
CA LYS A 34 -9.67 3.50 7.74
C LYS A 34 -10.92 2.69 8.08
N LYS A 35 -11.95 3.32 8.65
CA LYS A 35 -13.24 2.68 8.98
C LYS A 35 -14.21 2.66 7.81
N HIS A 36 -14.14 3.66 6.93
CA HIS A 36 -15.08 3.89 5.84
C HIS A 36 -14.55 3.46 4.46
N LEU A 37 -13.31 3.00 4.37
CA LEU A 37 -12.70 2.43 3.17
C LEU A 37 -12.00 1.13 3.53
N ASP A 38 -12.40 0.01 2.93
CA ASP A 38 -11.68 -1.25 3.05
C ASP A 38 -10.37 -1.19 2.24
N ILE A 39 -9.33 -0.75 2.94
CA ILE A 39 -7.99 -0.53 2.39
C ILE A 39 -7.39 -1.79 1.77
N ILE A 40 -7.64 -2.97 2.37
CA ILE A 40 -7.11 -4.23 1.87
C ILE A 40 -7.82 -4.62 0.58
N THR A 41 -9.14 -4.44 0.52
CA THR A 41 -9.89 -4.70 -0.70
C THR A 41 -9.56 -3.68 -1.80
N ALA A 42 -9.36 -2.41 -1.46
CA ALA A 42 -8.90 -1.38 -2.42
C ALA A 42 -7.53 -1.73 -3.01
N LEU A 43 -6.57 -2.18 -2.21
CA LEU A 43 -5.26 -2.65 -2.70
C LEU A 43 -5.41 -3.87 -3.63
N ARG A 44 -6.23 -4.85 -3.24
CA ARG A 44 -6.50 -6.03 -4.07
C ARG A 44 -7.20 -5.66 -5.38
N LEU A 45 -8.09 -4.68 -5.37
CA LEU A 45 -8.71 -4.16 -6.59
C LEU A 45 -7.68 -3.54 -7.51
N TYR A 46 -6.78 -2.71 -6.98
CA TYR A 46 -5.71 -2.10 -7.76
C TYR A 46 -4.85 -3.17 -8.44
N LEU A 47 -4.39 -4.17 -7.69
CA LEU A 47 -3.58 -5.28 -8.21
C LEU A 47 -4.25 -6.10 -9.32
N ASN A 48 -5.58 -6.24 -9.25
CA ASN A 48 -6.36 -6.99 -10.23
C ASN A 48 -6.94 -6.10 -11.34
N SER A 49 -6.58 -4.82 -11.41
CA SER A 49 -7.08 -3.89 -12.42
C SER A 49 -6.02 -3.71 -13.52
N PRO A 50 -6.43 -3.78 -14.81
CA PRO A 50 -5.48 -3.63 -15.91
C PRO A 50 -4.91 -2.22 -16.04
N ASP A 51 -5.65 -1.22 -15.58
CA ASP A 51 -5.31 0.20 -15.65
C ASP A 51 -6.01 1.00 -14.54
N LEU A 52 -5.62 2.26 -14.36
CA LEU A 52 -6.19 3.16 -13.35
C LEU A 52 -7.69 3.41 -13.57
N THR A 53 -8.13 3.52 -14.81
CA THR A 53 -9.54 3.77 -15.14
C THR A 53 -10.42 2.61 -14.67
N ASN A 54 -9.98 1.37 -14.89
CA ASN A 54 -10.66 0.18 -14.39
C ASN A 54 -10.60 0.08 -12.87
N PHE A 55 -9.49 0.48 -12.27
CA PHE A 55 -9.37 0.56 -10.82
C PHE A 55 -10.39 1.54 -10.23
N GLU A 56 -10.43 2.78 -10.71
CA GLU A 56 -11.36 3.83 -10.29
C GLU A 56 -12.82 3.41 -10.45
N ARG A 57 -13.16 2.86 -11.62
CA ARG A 57 -14.52 2.36 -11.90
C ARG A 57 -14.93 1.25 -10.93
N ARG A 58 -14.01 0.35 -10.57
CA ARG A 58 -14.29 -0.75 -9.63
C ARG A 58 -14.36 -0.26 -8.19
N LEU A 59 -13.52 0.71 -7.83
CA LEU A 59 -13.51 1.36 -6.53
C LEU A 59 -14.86 2.01 -6.22
N ASN A 60 -15.48 2.63 -7.23
CA ASN A 60 -16.80 3.29 -7.14
C ASN A 60 -17.98 2.40 -7.56
N SER A 61 -17.81 1.08 -7.61
CA SER A 61 -18.87 0.19 -8.10
C SER A 61 -19.96 -0.03 -7.06
N HIS A 62 -21.21 0.31 -7.41
CA HIS A 62 -22.40 0.03 -6.58
C HIS A 62 -22.62 -1.47 -6.32
N GLN A 63 -22.08 -2.36 -7.16
CA GLN A 63 -22.28 -3.80 -7.02
C GLN A 63 -21.48 -4.38 -5.86
N ASN A 64 -20.32 -3.78 -5.55
CA ASN A 64 -19.43 -4.20 -4.47
C ASN A 64 -18.87 -2.94 -3.81
N PRO A 65 -19.65 -2.26 -2.95
CA PRO A 65 -19.22 -1.02 -2.32
C PRO A 65 -18.06 -1.32 -1.36
N ILE A 66 -16.92 -0.65 -1.59
CA ILE A 66 -15.69 -0.77 -0.81
C ILE A 66 -15.44 0.47 0.05
N SER A 67 -16.10 1.57 -0.31
CA SER A 67 -16.11 2.84 0.43
C SER A 67 -17.52 3.25 0.81
N SER A 68 -17.65 3.88 1.98
CA SER A 68 -18.84 4.56 2.49
C SER A 68 -18.47 5.96 3.00
N ILE A 69 -17.56 6.62 2.29
CA ILE A 69 -17.02 7.93 2.62
C ILE A 69 -18.04 8.99 2.21
N ASP A 70 -18.33 9.89 3.14
CA ASP A 70 -19.14 11.11 2.96
C ASP A 70 -18.45 12.19 3.80
N LEU A 71 -17.48 12.89 3.20
CA LEU A 71 -16.65 13.86 3.92
C LEU A 71 -17.32 15.23 4.06
N ASN A 72 -18.20 15.59 3.13
CA ASN A 72 -18.92 16.86 3.14
C ASN A 72 -20.26 16.77 3.93
N GLU A 73 -20.62 15.57 4.40
CA GLU A 73 -21.81 15.26 5.20
C GLU A 73 -23.12 15.63 4.50
N ASP A 74 -23.17 15.52 3.17
CA ASP A 74 -24.37 15.81 2.37
C ASP A 74 -25.34 14.61 2.25
N GLY A 75 -24.94 13.45 2.79
CA GLY A 75 -25.69 12.20 2.76
C GLY A 75 -25.51 11.38 1.48
N ILE A 76 -24.62 11.82 0.59
CA ILE A 76 -24.22 11.14 -0.65
C ILE A 76 -22.82 10.57 -0.45
N VAL A 77 -22.59 9.34 -0.92
CA VAL A 77 -21.25 8.76 -0.90
C VAL A 77 -20.38 9.49 -1.91
N ASP A 78 -19.24 10.01 -1.44
CA ASP A 78 -18.27 10.73 -2.25
C ASP A 78 -17.74 9.87 -3.40
N TYR A 79 -17.55 10.49 -4.56
CA TYR A 79 -16.84 9.86 -5.66
C TYR A 79 -15.33 9.84 -5.39
N LEU A 80 -14.71 8.67 -5.53
CA LEU A 80 -13.28 8.49 -5.34
C LEU A 80 -12.55 8.48 -6.67
N ARG A 81 -11.80 9.54 -6.96
CA ARG A 81 -10.89 9.58 -8.12
C ARG A 81 -9.52 9.03 -7.76
N VAL A 82 -8.78 8.57 -8.77
CA VAL A 82 -7.42 8.06 -8.61
C VAL A 82 -6.43 8.79 -9.51
N SER A 83 -5.25 9.05 -9.01
CA SER A 83 -4.13 9.58 -9.79
C SER A 83 -2.85 8.83 -9.48
N GLU A 84 -1.89 8.88 -10.40
CA GLU A 84 -0.57 8.31 -10.18
C GLU A 84 0.54 9.36 -10.29
N LYS A 85 1.59 9.13 -9.52
CA LYS A 85 2.85 9.85 -9.61
C LYS A 85 3.99 8.87 -9.45
N ILE A 86 5.06 9.07 -10.21
CA ILE A 86 6.31 8.31 -10.05
C ILE A 86 7.39 9.30 -9.63
N GLN A 87 8.05 9.02 -8.51
CA GLN A 87 9.16 9.81 -8.00
C GLN A 87 10.18 8.88 -7.33
N ASP A 88 11.46 9.02 -7.69
CA ASP A 88 12.57 8.28 -7.06
C ASP A 88 12.41 6.74 -7.02
N ASN A 89 11.76 6.16 -8.03
CA ASN A 89 11.39 4.74 -8.15
C ASN A 89 10.24 4.28 -7.23
N ILE A 90 9.55 5.23 -6.60
CA ILE A 90 8.31 4.98 -5.89
C ILE A 90 7.16 5.40 -6.81
N LYS A 91 6.30 4.45 -7.16
CA LYS A 91 5.01 4.74 -7.78
C LYS A 91 3.97 4.94 -6.68
N THR A 92 3.42 6.13 -6.59
CA THR A 92 2.38 6.51 -5.65
C THR A 92 1.05 6.61 -6.39
N ILE A 93 0.07 5.81 -5.96
CA ILE A 93 -1.33 5.96 -6.35
C ILE A 93 -2.02 6.77 -5.27
N ILE A 94 -2.65 7.88 -5.64
CA ILE A 94 -3.37 8.77 -4.73
C ILE A 94 -4.87 8.57 -4.98
N ILE A 95 -5.60 8.22 -3.94
CA ILE A 95 -7.06 8.12 -3.93
C ILE A 95 -7.59 9.40 -3.28
N GLN A 96 -8.47 10.11 -3.99
CA GLN A 96 -9.00 11.39 -3.55
C GLN A 96 -10.52 11.37 -3.60
N SER A 97 -11.17 11.97 -2.60
CA SER A 97 -12.60 12.26 -2.63
C SER A 97 -12.85 13.55 -3.41
N GLU A 98 -13.86 13.57 -4.28
CA GLU A 98 -14.36 14.76 -4.95
C GLU A 98 -15.52 15.37 -4.15
N LEU A 99 -15.23 16.44 -3.41
CA LEU A 99 -16.19 17.10 -2.52
C LEU A 99 -17.12 18.06 -3.27
N SER A 100 -16.59 18.68 -4.33
CA SER A 100 -17.31 19.56 -5.27
C SER A 100 -16.45 19.79 -6.51
N MET A 101 -16.98 20.56 -7.48
CA MET A 101 -16.26 20.93 -8.70
C MET A 101 -14.90 21.55 -8.36
N ASP A 102 -13.83 20.92 -8.81
CA ASP A 102 -12.44 21.31 -8.58
C ASP A 102 -11.97 21.30 -7.10
N VAL A 103 -12.73 20.68 -6.19
CA VAL A 103 -12.34 20.51 -4.78
C VAL A 103 -12.14 19.03 -4.47
N TYR A 104 -10.88 18.67 -4.22
CA TYR A 104 -10.46 17.31 -3.96
C TYR A 104 -9.74 17.19 -2.63
N GLU A 105 -9.97 16.09 -1.93
CA GLU A 105 -9.30 15.77 -0.69
C GLU A 105 -8.64 14.39 -0.76
N ASP A 106 -7.35 14.31 -0.44
CA ASP A 106 -6.64 13.03 -0.37
C ASP A 106 -7.26 12.15 0.72
N VAL A 107 -7.54 10.90 0.39
CA VAL A 107 -8.18 9.92 1.27
C VAL A 107 -7.19 8.84 1.66
N ALA A 108 -6.48 8.28 0.68
CA ALA A 108 -5.50 7.24 0.89
C ALA A 108 -4.42 7.26 -0.21
N THR A 109 -3.25 6.69 0.10
CA THR A 109 -2.18 6.49 -0.88
C THR A 109 -1.71 5.04 -0.88
N ILE A 110 -1.34 4.54 -2.06
CA ILE A 110 -0.65 3.25 -2.25
C ILE A 110 0.73 3.56 -2.79
N ASN A 111 1.77 3.29 -2.00
CA ASN A 111 3.16 3.46 -2.42
C ASN A 111 3.72 2.13 -2.85
N ILE A 112 4.41 2.12 -3.98
CA ILE A 112 4.94 0.92 -4.62
C ILE A 112 6.41 1.16 -4.93
N ASP A 113 7.28 0.36 -4.34
CA ASP A 113 8.73 0.41 -4.58
C ASP A 113 9.06 -0.43 -5.83
N LEU A 114 9.29 0.25 -6.96
CA LEU A 114 9.52 -0.39 -8.25
C LEU A 114 10.82 -1.20 -8.26
N LYS A 115 11.86 -0.79 -7.52
CA LYS A 115 13.12 -1.53 -7.43
C LYS A 115 12.91 -2.90 -6.79
N LYS A 116 12.11 -2.94 -5.72
CA LYS A 116 11.84 -4.19 -5.02
C LYS A 116 10.93 -5.11 -5.81
N ILE A 117 10.03 -4.56 -6.62
CA ILE A 117 9.21 -5.35 -7.55
C ILE A 117 10.10 -6.08 -8.55
N GLU A 118 11.03 -5.37 -9.20
CA GLU A 118 11.98 -5.98 -10.15
C GLU A 118 12.80 -7.09 -9.50
N THR A 119 13.31 -6.88 -8.28
CA THR A 119 14.06 -7.91 -7.56
C THR A 119 13.21 -9.13 -7.17
N ASN A 120 11.93 -8.92 -6.80
CA ASN A 120 11.02 -10.02 -6.46
C ASN A 120 10.60 -10.85 -7.68
N TYR A 121 10.42 -10.22 -8.85
CA TYR A 121 10.21 -10.96 -10.11
C TYR A 121 11.42 -11.83 -10.46
N ILE A 122 12.65 -11.36 -10.19
CA ILE A 122 13.88 -12.12 -10.45
C ILE A 122 14.05 -13.25 -9.42
N SER A 123 13.68 -13.06 -8.14
CA SER A 123 13.79 -14.09 -7.11
C SER A 123 12.69 -15.17 -7.19
N ASN A 124 11.48 -14.81 -7.63
CA ASN A 124 10.31 -15.69 -7.65
C ASN A 124 10.03 -16.31 -9.03
N SER A 125 11.03 -16.34 -9.92
CA SER A 125 10.92 -16.99 -11.24
C SER A 125 10.75 -18.53 -11.17
N GLY A 126 10.60 -19.10 -9.98
CA GLY A 126 9.95 -20.40 -9.76
C GLY A 126 8.80 -20.23 -8.77
N ILE A 127 7.58 -20.47 -9.25
CA ILE A 127 6.30 -20.47 -8.52
C ILE A 127 5.63 -19.09 -8.44
N GLY A 128 4.60 -18.94 -9.27
CA GLY A 128 3.72 -17.78 -9.28
C GLY A 128 2.85 -17.71 -8.04
N SER A 129 3.05 -16.66 -7.26
CA SER A 129 2.04 -16.07 -6.38
C SER A 129 2.54 -14.69 -6.02
N ALA A 130 1.74 -13.66 -6.31
CA ALA A 130 1.98 -12.32 -5.83
C ALA A 130 1.89 -12.34 -4.30
N ASP A 131 3.04 -12.51 -3.63
CA ASP A 131 3.13 -12.43 -2.18
C ASP A 131 2.89 -10.99 -1.75
N ILE A 132 1.62 -10.70 -1.50
CA ILE A 132 1.15 -9.42 -0.94
C ILE A 132 1.43 -9.48 0.57
N ILE A 133 2.60 -8.99 0.98
CA ILE A 133 2.92 -8.74 2.38
C ILE A 133 2.50 -7.29 2.67
N VAL A 134 1.34 -7.10 3.31
CA VAL A 134 0.93 -5.81 3.88
C VAL A 134 1.23 -5.85 5.37
N PRO A 135 2.39 -5.35 5.83
CA PRO A 135 2.57 -5.16 7.25
C PRO A 135 1.81 -3.90 7.67
N PHE A 136 0.98 -4.10 8.68
CA PHE A 136 0.41 -3.02 9.46
C PHE A 136 1.52 -2.55 10.40
N ILE A 137 2.14 -1.37 10.18
CA ILE A 137 2.73 -0.48 11.21
C ILE A 137 3.30 0.82 10.59
N ILE A 138 2.62 1.92 10.95
CA ILE A 138 3.06 3.30 11.20
C ILE A 138 3.69 4.12 10.05
N ALA A 139 2.84 4.96 9.47
CA ALA A 139 3.20 6.30 9.03
C ALA A 139 3.56 7.16 10.25
N PHE A 140 4.83 7.53 10.40
CA PHE A 140 5.22 8.69 11.22
C PHE A 140 6.51 9.37 10.74
N LEU A 141 7.26 8.79 9.78
CA LEU A 141 8.57 9.32 9.41
C LEU A 141 8.54 10.29 8.22
N ASP A 142 7.58 10.18 7.29
CA ASP A 142 7.49 11.10 6.13
C ASP A 142 6.94 12.48 6.48
N VAL A 143 6.11 12.59 7.52
CA VAL A 143 5.65 13.89 8.07
C VAL A 143 6.79 14.65 8.76
N LEU A 144 7.84 13.94 9.22
CA LEU A 144 8.97 14.55 9.92
C LEU A 144 10.10 15.01 8.98
N LEU A 145 10.19 14.46 7.76
CA LEU A 145 11.29 14.74 6.83
C LEU A 145 10.99 15.84 5.80
N PHE A 146 9.74 16.29 5.64
CA PHE A 146 9.37 17.38 4.73
C PHE A 146 9.14 18.75 5.38
N ARG A 147 9.71 18.98 6.58
CA ARG A 147 9.78 20.32 7.16
C ARG A 147 11.22 20.85 7.20
N LYS A 148 11.72 21.30 6.03
CA LYS A 148 12.42 22.58 5.93
C LYS A 148 12.53 23.06 4.48
#